data_AF-Q5C108-F1
#
_entry.id   AF-Q5C108-F1
#
_cell.length_a   1.000
_cell.length_b   1.000
_cell.length_c   1.000
_cell.angle_alpha   90.00
_cell.angle_beta   90.00
_cell.angle_gamma   90.00
#
_symmetry.space_group_name_H-M   'P 1'
#
loop_
_entity.id
_entity.type
_entity.pdbx_description
1 polymer ?
#
loop_
_entity_poly.entity_id
_entity_poly.type
_entity_poly.pdbx_seq_one_letter_code
_entity_poly.pdbx_strand_id
1 'polypeptide(L)'
;PDIRLFWSNDEGFLNQFITDDIHSSIKYKPVSIFPPCILDLSFWVNDSELSPSLSSFSSDGVDPIEVVERNIFDLVRSEAGDLIEQIRLVDSYKDPKTGRQSLCYRFVYRDQHKTLTTDEIRPLHDNISQVLSEKLNLSIR
;
A
#
# COMPACT_ATOMS: atom_id res chain seq x y z
N PRO A 1 3.56 22.19 15.93
CA PRO A 1 4.83 21.47 16.21
C PRO A 1 4.80 20.84 17.62
N ASP A 2 4.91 19.51 17.70
CA ASP A 2 4.84 18.76 18.95
C ASP A 2 6.16 17.96 19.15
N ILE A 3 6.90 18.29 20.21
CA ILE A 3 8.19 17.64 20.52
C ILE A 3 8.03 16.15 20.85
N ARG A 4 6.84 15.71 21.25
CA ARG A 4 6.56 14.32 21.60
C ARG A 4 6.72 13.37 20.41
N LEU A 5 6.62 13.88 19.18
CA LEU A 5 6.82 13.09 17.96
C LEU A 5 8.21 12.45 17.90
N PHE A 6 9.25 13.13 18.39
CA PHE A 6 10.62 12.58 18.45
C PHE A 6 10.76 11.37 19.40
N TRP A 7 9.79 11.19 20.31
CA TRP A 7 9.73 10.08 21.25
C TRP A 7 8.63 9.08 20.89
N SER A 8 7.96 9.28 19.76
CA SER A 8 6.88 8.41 19.31
C SER A 8 7.41 7.25 18.48
N ASN A 9 6.73 6.10 18.58
CA ASN A 9 6.94 4.96 17.67
C ASN A 9 5.96 5.00 16.50
N ASP A 10 5.44 6.18 16.14
CA ASP A 10 4.48 6.33 15.06
C ASP A 10 5.21 6.17 13.72
N GLU A 11 4.91 5.09 13.00
CA GLU A 11 5.58 4.77 11.76
C GLU A 11 5.31 5.81 10.65
N GLY A 12 4.16 6.51 10.70
CA GLY A 12 3.86 7.62 9.79
C GLY A 12 4.80 8.80 9.99
N PHE A 13 5.37 8.96 11.19
CA PHE A 13 6.43 9.93 11.47
C PHE A 13 7.80 9.38 11.10
N LEU A 14 8.15 8.20 11.63
CA LEU A 14 9.51 7.65 11.53
C LEU A 14 9.93 7.36 10.08
N ASN A 15 9.01 6.85 9.26
CA ASN A 15 9.34 6.46 7.87
C ASN A 15 9.70 7.64 6.97
N GLN A 16 9.30 8.87 7.32
CA GLN A 16 9.63 10.06 6.53
C GLN A 16 11.12 10.42 6.58
N PHE A 17 11.85 9.87 7.57
CA PHE A 17 13.26 10.15 7.80
C PHE A 17 14.17 8.97 7.43
N ILE A 18 13.62 7.88 6.88
CA ILE A 18 14.41 6.77 6.35
C ILE A 18 15.00 7.21 5.00
N THR A 19 16.32 7.31 4.94
CA THR A 19 17.07 7.72 3.75
C THR A 19 18.47 7.13 3.81
N ASP A 20 19.05 6.83 2.65
CA ASP A 20 20.42 6.29 2.53
C ASP A 20 21.48 7.39 2.70
N ASP A 21 21.11 8.67 2.47
CA ASP A 21 22.01 9.82 2.56
C ASP A 21 21.57 10.81 3.65
N ILE A 22 22.45 11.02 4.64
CA ILE A 22 22.23 11.97 5.75
C ILE A 22 22.15 13.43 5.30
N HIS A 23 22.62 13.76 4.09
CA HIS A 23 22.53 15.12 3.52
C HIS A 23 21.29 15.33 2.65
N SER A 24 20.48 14.29 2.46
CA SER A 24 19.25 14.39 1.69
C SER A 24 18.25 15.37 2.34
N SER A 25 17.63 16.21 1.52
CA SER A 25 16.64 17.18 1.99
C SER A 25 15.31 16.50 2.24
N ILE A 26 14.93 16.35 3.51
CA ILE A 26 13.65 15.77 3.91
C ILE A 26 12.63 16.89 4.17
N LYS A 27 11.48 16.82 3.49
CA LYS A 27 10.35 17.70 3.74
C LYS A 27 9.31 16.98 4.59
N TYR A 28 9.24 17.34 5.86
CA TYR A 28 8.26 16.80 6.80
C TYR A 28 6.81 17.02 6.35
N LYS A 29 6.01 15.95 6.34
CA LYS A 29 4.54 15.96 6.23
C LYS A 29 3.95 15.74 7.64
N PRO A 30 3.08 16.65 8.12
CA PRO A 30 2.38 16.47 9.39
C PRO A 30 1.69 15.12 9.51
N VAL A 31 1.88 14.46 10.65
CA VAL A 31 1.21 13.19 10.98
C VAL A 31 -0.03 13.50 11.80
N SER A 32 -1.10 12.76 11.55
CA SER A 32 -2.35 12.94 12.27
C SER A 32 -2.22 12.52 13.72
N ILE A 33 -2.85 13.29 14.62
CA ILE A 33 -2.99 12.93 16.03
C ILE A 33 -4.09 11.87 16.26
N PHE A 34 -4.94 11.62 15.26
CA PHE A 34 -6.02 10.63 15.33
C PHE A 34 -5.45 9.23 15.10
N PRO A 35 -6.07 8.16 15.64
CA PRO A 35 -5.58 6.80 15.45
C PRO A 35 -5.77 6.33 13.99
N PRO A 36 -4.89 5.45 13.48
CA PRO A 36 -5.05 4.85 12.17
C PRO A 36 -6.19 3.82 12.15
N CYS A 37 -6.85 3.68 11.00
CA CYS A 37 -7.77 2.59 10.67
C CYS A 37 -7.05 1.62 9.72
N ILE A 38 -6.91 0.35 10.14
CA ILE A 38 -6.08 -0.64 9.44
C ILE A 38 -6.99 -1.70 8.82
N LEU A 39 -6.81 -1.95 7.52
CA LEU A 39 -7.51 -3.00 6.78
C LEU A 39 -6.51 -3.75 5.89
N ASP A 40 -6.66 -5.06 5.76
CA ASP A 40 -5.77 -5.91 4.98
C ASP A 40 -6.51 -6.43 3.73
N LEU A 41 -5.82 -6.51 2.58
CA LEU A 41 -6.30 -7.18 1.36
C LEU A 41 -5.27 -8.21 0.90
N SER A 42 -5.77 -9.40 0.56
CA SER A 42 -4.98 -10.47 -0.02
C SER A 42 -5.36 -10.71 -1.48
N PHE A 43 -4.35 -10.92 -2.32
CA PHE A 43 -4.52 -11.18 -3.75
C PHE A 43 -3.71 -12.41 -4.16
N TRP A 44 -4.26 -13.20 -5.07
CA TRP A 44 -3.52 -14.17 -5.84
C TRP A 44 -2.93 -13.50 -7.09
N VAL A 45 -1.63 -13.68 -7.26
CA VAL A 45 -0.85 -13.30 -8.43
C VAL A 45 -0.47 -14.57 -9.18
N ASN A 46 -0.76 -14.59 -10.48
CA ASN A 46 -0.36 -15.65 -11.38
C ASN A 46 0.75 -15.12 -12.29
N ASP A 47 1.96 -15.69 -12.18
CA ASP A 47 3.11 -15.30 -13.01
C ASP A 47 2.79 -15.33 -14.52
N SER A 48 1.89 -16.23 -14.94
CA SER A 48 1.46 -16.39 -16.34
C SER A 48 0.36 -15.42 -16.81
N GLU A 49 -0.38 -14.78 -15.89
CA GLU A 49 -1.53 -13.92 -16.20
C GLU A 49 -1.29 -12.44 -15.91
N LEU A 50 -0.09 -12.09 -15.44
CA LEU A 50 0.38 -10.71 -15.39
C LEU A 50 0.30 -10.14 -16.81
N SER A 51 -0.74 -9.35 -17.03
CA SER A 51 -1.15 -8.88 -18.35
C SER A 51 0.02 -8.20 -19.09
N PRO A 52 0.07 -8.27 -20.44
CA PRO A 52 1.01 -7.48 -21.24
C PRO A 52 0.88 -5.95 -21.02
N SER A 53 -0.19 -5.48 -20.37
CA SER A 53 -0.30 -4.10 -19.88
C SER A 53 0.65 -3.79 -18.70
N LEU A 54 0.95 -4.77 -17.83
CA LEU A 54 2.03 -4.66 -16.84
C LEU A 54 3.40 -4.81 -17.51
N SER A 55 3.51 -5.66 -18.54
CA SER A 55 4.78 -5.86 -19.26
C SER A 55 5.20 -4.66 -20.13
N SER A 56 4.25 -3.79 -20.49
CA SER A 56 4.54 -2.55 -21.23
C SER A 56 5.33 -1.52 -20.42
N PHE A 57 5.40 -1.69 -19.09
CA PHE A 57 6.21 -0.88 -18.18
C PHE A 57 7.50 -1.59 -17.71
N SER A 58 7.66 -2.89 -17.99
CA SER A 58 8.86 -3.66 -17.65
C SER A 58 9.85 -3.58 -18.80
N SER A 59 10.49 -2.43 -18.99
CA SER A 59 11.55 -2.28 -19.99
C SER A 59 12.90 -2.85 -19.55
N ASP A 60 13.06 -3.32 -18.31
CA ASP A 60 14.38 -3.43 -17.69
C ASP A 60 14.52 -4.54 -16.65
N GLY A 61 14.25 -5.82 -16.99
CA GLY A 61 14.60 -6.97 -16.13
C GLY A 61 14.06 -6.95 -14.69
N VAL A 62 13.04 -6.11 -14.41
CA VAL A 62 12.47 -5.88 -13.08
C VAL A 62 11.60 -7.06 -12.67
N ASP A 63 11.67 -7.45 -11.40
CA ASP A 63 10.86 -8.52 -10.84
C ASP A 63 9.35 -8.22 -11.02
N PRO A 64 8.55 -9.14 -11.60
CA PRO A 64 7.14 -8.87 -11.91
C PRO A 64 6.30 -8.45 -10.70
N ILE A 65 6.67 -8.94 -9.51
CA ILE A 65 6.02 -8.61 -8.23
C ILE A 65 6.23 -7.14 -7.86
N GLU A 66 7.43 -6.58 -8.09
CA GLU A 66 7.72 -5.17 -7.83
C GLU A 66 6.90 -4.26 -8.76
N VAL A 67 6.68 -4.70 -10.01
CA VAL A 67 5.83 -3.97 -10.96
C VAL A 67 4.37 -3.99 -10.49
N VAL A 68 3.87 -5.12 -9.98
CA VAL A 68 2.53 -5.21 -9.38
C VAL A 68 2.42 -4.29 -8.17
N GLU A 69 3.39 -4.33 -7.27
CA GLU A 69 3.42 -3.52 -6.05
C GLU A 69 3.37 -2.02 -6.38
N ARG A 70 4.21 -1.56 -7.32
CA ARG A 70 4.19 -0.16 -7.79
C ARG A 70 2.83 0.24 -8.31
N ASN A 71 2.19 -0.61 -9.12
CA ASN A 71 0.87 -0.32 -9.68
C ASN A 71 -0.23 -0.32 -8.61
N ILE A 72 -0.15 -1.20 -7.61
CA ILE A 72 -1.04 -1.15 -6.43
C ILE A 72 -0.89 0.20 -5.75
N PHE A 73 0.33 0.66 -5.49
CA PHE A 73 0.57 1.94 -4.82
C PHE A 73 0.03 3.12 -5.61
N ASP A 74 0.29 3.17 -6.92
CA ASP A 74 -0.18 4.24 -7.80
C ASP A 74 -1.72 4.29 -7.87
N LEU A 75 -2.37 3.13 -8.05
CA LEU A 75 -3.82 3.04 -8.11
C LEU A 75 -4.47 3.40 -6.78
N VAL A 76 -4.00 2.84 -5.68
CA VAL A 76 -4.57 3.11 -4.35
C VAL A 76 -4.44 4.58 -3.99
N ARG A 77 -3.31 5.21 -4.35
CA ARG A 77 -3.11 6.65 -4.12
C ARG A 77 -4.07 7.50 -4.95
N SER A 78 -4.41 7.06 -6.17
CA SER A 78 -5.40 7.75 -7.00
C SER A 78 -6.82 7.66 -6.44
N GLU A 79 -7.20 6.53 -5.83
CA GLU A 79 -8.54 6.29 -5.28
C GLU A 79 -8.72 6.82 -3.85
N ALA A 80 -7.75 6.58 -2.96
CA ALA A 80 -7.82 6.96 -1.54
C ALA A 80 -7.29 8.37 -1.24
N GLY A 81 -6.48 8.95 -2.15
CA GLY A 81 -5.92 10.28 -1.99
C GLY A 81 -5.08 10.43 -0.71
N ASP A 82 -5.37 11.46 0.09
CA ASP A 82 -4.66 11.74 1.34
C ASP A 82 -5.10 10.86 2.53
N LEU A 83 -6.17 10.07 2.39
CA LEU A 83 -6.63 9.18 3.46
C LEU A 83 -5.72 7.96 3.64
N ILE A 84 -5.03 7.51 2.59
CA ILE A 84 -4.07 6.41 2.70
C ILE A 84 -2.73 6.97 3.20
N GLU A 85 -2.36 6.58 4.42
CA GLU A 85 -1.08 6.96 5.02
C GLU A 85 0.03 6.01 4.55
N GLN A 86 -0.26 4.70 4.56
CA GLN A 86 0.73 3.70 4.21
C GLN A 86 0.11 2.41 3.63
N ILE A 87 0.87 1.76 2.75
CA ILE A 87 0.59 0.41 2.26
C ILE A 87 1.85 -0.43 2.53
N ARG A 88 1.70 -1.63 3.07
CA ARG A 88 2.83 -2.55 3.33
C ARG A 88 2.49 -3.97 2.96
N LEU A 89 3.41 -4.68 2.32
CA LEU A 89 3.35 -6.13 2.22
C LEU A 89 3.59 -6.74 3.60
N VAL A 90 2.63 -7.51 4.11
CA VAL A 90 2.71 -8.14 5.44
C VAL A 90 2.81 -9.66 5.37
N ASP A 91 2.40 -10.27 4.26
CA ASP A 91 2.55 -11.71 4.03
C ASP A 91 2.73 -12.03 2.54
N SER A 92 3.53 -13.05 2.25
CA SER A 92 3.79 -13.55 0.90
C SER A 92 3.90 -15.07 0.97
N TYR A 93 2.96 -15.75 0.31
CA TYR A 93 2.85 -17.20 0.36
C TYR A 93 2.79 -17.78 -1.05
N LYS A 94 3.65 -18.75 -1.36
CA LYS A 94 3.61 -19.49 -2.62
C LYS A 94 2.96 -20.85 -2.41
N ASP A 95 1.87 -21.14 -3.11
CA ASP A 95 1.21 -22.44 -3.07
C ASP A 95 2.05 -23.47 -3.84
N PRO A 96 2.56 -24.54 -3.19
CA PRO A 96 3.39 -25.54 -3.85
C PRO A 96 2.63 -26.39 -4.87
N LYS A 97 1.29 -26.47 -4.79
CA LYS A 97 0.47 -27.29 -5.69
C LYS A 97 0.11 -26.56 -6.97
N THR A 98 -0.34 -25.32 -6.84
CA THR A 98 -0.80 -24.50 -7.98
C THR A 98 0.29 -23.60 -8.53
N GLY A 99 1.38 -23.40 -7.79
CA GLY A 99 2.47 -22.47 -8.14
C GLY A 99 2.11 -20.99 -7.95
N ARG A 100 0.87 -20.68 -7.56
CA ARG A 100 0.37 -19.30 -7.41
C ARG A 100 0.96 -18.63 -6.17
N GLN A 101 1.11 -17.32 -6.23
CA GLN A 101 1.59 -16.52 -5.10
C GLN A 101 0.45 -15.68 -4.52
N SER A 102 0.21 -15.79 -3.22
CA SER A 102 -0.66 -14.92 -2.45
C SER A 102 0.18 -13.80 -1.84
N LEU A 103 -0.23 -12.56 -2.05
CA LEU A 103 0.35 -11.38 -1.40
C LEU A 103 -0.72 -10.73 -0.53
N CYS A 104 -0.39 -10.44 0.73
CA CYS A 104 -1.25 -9.71 1.65
C CYS A 104 -0.67 -8.33 1.92
N TYR A 105 -1.45 -7.30 1.60
CA TYR A 105 -1.09 -5.91 1.85
C TYR A 105 -1.95 -5.34 2.97
N ARG A 106 -1.28 -4.64 3.89
CA ARG A 106 -1.91 -3.84 4.94
C ARG A 106 -2.03 -2.40 4.50
N PHE A 107 -3.25 -1.89 4.54
CA PHE A 107 -3.62 -0.51 4.23
C PHE A 107 -3.86 0.24 5.53
N VAL A 108 -3.09 1.30 5.75
CA VAL A 108 -3.18 2.16 6.92
C VAL A 108 -3.85 3.46 6.48
N TYR A 109 -5.11 3.63 6.87
CA TYR A 109 -5.89 4.83 6.61
C TYR A 109 -5.81 5.78 7.80
N ARG A 110 -5.64 7.08 7.54
CA ARG A 110 -5.57 8.08 8.60
C ARG A 110 -5.98 9.46 8.10
N ASP A 111 -6.95 10.06 8.77
CA ASP A 111 -7.44 11.39 8.46
C ASP A 111 -6.79 12.43 9.40
N GLN A 112 -6.52 13.64 8.90
CA GLN A 112 -5.83 14.70 9.64
C GLN A 112 -6.78 15.49 10.56
N HIS A 113 -8.09 15.32 10.41
CA HIS A 113 -9.14 16.13 11.02
C HIS A 113 -10.12 15.31 11.87
N LYS A 114 -10.20 13.99 11.68
CA LYS A 114 -11.06 13.12 12.50
C LYS A 114 -10.52 11.70 12.70
N THR A 115 -11.05 11.02 13.71
CA THR A 115 -10.91 9.57 13.84
C THR A 115 -11.76 8.88 12.78
N LEU A 116 -11.15 7.96 12.04
CA LEU A 116 -11.84 7.14 11.05
C LEU A 116 -12.40 5.88 11.73
N THR A 117 -13.64 5.53 11.40
CA THR A 117 -14.20 4.23 11.77
C THR A 117 -14.05 3.24 10.63
N THR A 118 -14.03 1.95 10.95
CA THR A 118 -13.98 0.89 9.94
C THR A 118 -15.18 0.98 8.99
N ASP A 119 -16.37 1.30 9.49
CA ASP A 119 -17.58 1.40 8.67
C ASP A 119 -17.53 2.57 7.68
N GLU A 120 -16.88 3.68 8.04
CA GLU A 120 -16.67 4.82 7.13
C GLU A 120 -15.68 4.47 6.00
N ILE A 121 -14.65 3.69 6.29
CA ILE A 121 -13.57 3.37 5.35
C ILE A 121 -13.86 2.13 4.50
N ARG A 122 -14.68 1.21 5.00
CA ARG A 122 -15.00 -0.05 4.31
C ARG A 122 -15.49 0.17 2.87
N PRO A 123 -16.43 1.09 2.57
CA PRO A 123 -16.85 1.32 1.18
C PRO A 123 -15.72 1.76 0.25
N LEU A 124 -14.82 2.64 0.73
CA LEU A 124 -13.64 3.07 -0.03
C LEU A 124 -12.68 1.90 -0.25
N HIS A 125 -12.44 1.11 0.78
CA HIS A 125 -11.55 -0.05 0.74
C HIS A 125 -12.07 -1.15 -0.20
N ASP A 126 -13.38 -1.37 -0.20
CA ASP A 126 -14.04 -2.33 -1.10
C ASP A 126 -13.97 -1.84 -2.56
N ASN A 127 -14.16 -0.53 -2.80
CA ASN A 127 -13.94 0.07 -4.14
C ASN A 127 -12.50 -0.11 -4.61
N ILE A 128 -11.51 0.14 -3.75
CA ILE A 128 -10.10 -0.11 -4.06
C ILE A 128 -9.86 -1.58 -4.40
N SER A 129 -10.43 -2.50 -3.63
CA SER A 129 -10.32 -3.94 -3.89
C SER A 129 -10.84 -4.30 -5.30
N GLN A 130 -12.00 -3.75 -5.68
CA GLN A 130 -12.58 -3.93 -7.00
C GLN A 130 -11.70 -3.32 -8.11
N VAL A 131 -11.26 -2.07 -7.95
CA VAL A 131 -10.41 -1.38 -8.93
C VAL A 131 -9.09 -2.13 -9.14
N LEU A 132 -8.47 -2.64 -8.08
CA LEU A 132 -7.25 -3.45 -8.17
C LEU A 132 -7.50 -4.77 -8.89
N SER A 133 -8.62 -5.45 -8.59
CA SER A 133 -8.98 -6.69 -9.27
C SER A 133 -9.20 -6.47 -10.76
N GLU A 134 -9.92 -5.42 -11.14
CA GLU A 134 -10.25 -5.11 -12.54
C GLU A 134 -9.05 -4.59 -13.35
N LYS A 135 -8.27 -3.66 -12.80
CA LYS A 135 -7.16 -3.03 -13.55
C LYS A 135 -5.89 -3.87 -13.60
N LEU A 136 -5.64 -4.69 -12.56
CA LEU A 136 -4.43 -5.51 -12.46
C LEU A 136 -4.70 -7.00 -12.70
N ASN A 137 -5.95 -7.39 -13.00
CA ASN A 137 -6.38 -8.78 -13.15
C ASN A 137 -6.02 -9.65 -11.94
N LEU A 138 -6.08 -9.08 -10.74
CA LEU A 138 -5.78 -9.78 -9.49
C LEU A 138 -7.03 -10.49 -8.96
N SER A 139 -6.87 -11.71 -8.47
CA SER A 139 -7.96 -12.44 -7.81
C SER A 139 -7.90 -12.21 -6.30
N ILE A 140 -8.95 -11.61 -5.73
CA ILE A 140 -9.06 -11.39 -4.28
C ILE A 140 -9.17 -12.74 -3.54
N ARG A 141 -8.54 -12.86 -2.37
CA ARG A 141 -8.52 -14.06 -1.53
C ARG A 141 -9.33 -13.89 -0.25
#